data_AF-A0A661JX15-F1
#
_entry.id   AF-A0A661JX15-F1
#
_cell.length_a   1.000
_cell.length_b   1.000
_cell.length_c   1.000
_cell.angle_alpha   90.00
_cell.angle_beta   90.00
_cell.angle_gamma   90.00
#
_symmetry.space_group_name_H-M   'P 1'
#
loop_
_entity.id
_entity.type
_entity.pdbx_description
1 polymer ?
#
loop_
_entity_poly.entity_id
_entity_poly.type
_entity_poly.pdbx_seq_one_letter_code
_entity_poly.pdbx_strand_id
1 'polypeptide(L)'
;MEIIAKLGSLLGLSFVSGINLYATVGVVGLVTKFNLIQGLPPEFQALNNNLIITVAIILYACEFLADKIPGFDTAWDAIHTVIRPFGGALLALMTVGKASPGAEVLAFMIGATMATGSHLAKSGFRVLINTSPEPFSNMVVSVAEDMGVVGLAYLSMAHPVLALIITVILTIIIIIVLPFLWRAILMLLSGLWHRLKSVSGSSAEQGAKSIAIKIASQIGDTGISLDNSVVVPAWVIKMRGFKRWQKGYLVCDDKNLYFMPSRMFKKTPVSIPRPNRERILFGKGFLFHKVFINSERESWNLIVPRNYAKLLEEYLV
;
A
#
# COMPACT_ATOMS: atom_id res chain seq x y z
N MET A 1 -23.23 -2.75 -26.44
CA MET A 1 -23.68 -3.18 -25.09
C MET A 1 -22.98 -4.46 -24.64
N GLU A 2 -22.87 -5.49 -25.48
CA GLU A 2 -22.24 -6.77 -25.11
C GLU A 2 -20.78 -6.64 -24.63
N ILE A 3 -19.93 -5.88 -25.34
CA ILE A 3 -18.53 -5.67 -24.95
C ILE A 3 -18.42 -5.00 -23.56
N ILE A 4 -19.27 -4.00 -23.30
CA ILE A 4 -19.31 -3.28 -22.02
C ILE A 4 -19.72 -4.25 -20.90
N ALA A 5 -20.69 -5.13 -21.16
CA ALA A 5 -21.10 -6.14 -20.20
C ALA A 5 -19.97 -7.14 -19.90
N LYS A 6 -19.30 -7.67 -20.94
CA LYS A 6 -18.13 -8.56 -20.76
C LYS A 6 -17.02 -7.88 -19.97
N LEU A 7 -16.71 -6.63 -20.26
CA LEU A 7 -15.73 -5.85 -19.49
C LEU A 7 -16.15 -5.67 -18.03
N GLY A 8 -17.42 -5.40 -17.76
CA GLY A 8 -17.95 -5.26 -16.41
C GLY A 8 -17.84 -6.54 -15.58
N SER A 9 -18.20 -7.68 -16.17
CA SER A 9 -18.02 -8.99 -15.54
C SER A 9 -16.54 -9.29 -15.30
N LEU A 10 -15.71 -9.09 -16.33
CA LEU A 10 -14.28 -9.40 -16.30
C LEU A 10 -13.56 -8.58 -15.23
N LEU A 11 -13.73 -7.27 -15.26
CA LEU A 11 -13.06 -6.36 -14.33
C LEU A 11 -13.55 -6.57 -12.91
N GLY A 12 -14.87 -6.72 -12.70
CA GLY A 12 -15.41 -6.88 -11.35
C GLY A 12 -15.04 -8.23 -10.71
N LEU A 13 -15.14 -9.35 -11.45
CA LEU A 13 -14.70 -10.66 -10.95
C LEU A 13 -13.19 -10.69 -10.69
N SER A 14 -12.40 -10.08 -11.58
CA SER A 14 -10.94 -9.97 -11.35
C SER A 14 -10.64 -9.10 -10.12
N PHE A 15 -11.34 -7.97 -9.97
CA PHE A 15 -11.17 -7.07 -8.83
C PHE A 15 -11.46 -7.77 -7.51
N VAL A 16 -12.62 -8.43 -7.37
CA VAL A 16 -12.98 -9.10 -6.12
C VAL A 16 -12.12 -10.33 -5.85
N SER A 17 -11.59 -11.00 -6.89
CA SER A 17 -10.67 -12.12 -6.71
C SER A 17 -9.34 -11.71 -6.06
N GLY A 18 -8.90 -10.47 -6.26
CA GLY A 18 -7.74 -9.91 -5.56
C GLY A 18 -7.99 -9.64 -4.07
N ILE A 19 -9.25 -9.40 -3.70
CA ILE A 19 -9.66 -9.23 -2.30
C ILE A 19 -9.83 -10.60 -1.64
N ASN A 20 -10.63 -11.48 -2.24
CA ASN A 20 -10.87 -12.85 -1.77
C ASN A 20 -11.23 -13.76 -2.96
N LEU A 21 -10.21 -14.49 -3.46
CA LEU A 21 -10.37 -15.40 -4.60
C LEU A 21 -11.35 -16.53 -4.31
N TYR A 22 -11.29 -17.10 -3.12
CA TYR A 22 -12.07 -18.29 -2.76
C TYR A 22 -13.56 -17.98 -2.63
N ALA A 23 -13.91 -16.84 -2.03
CA ALA A 23 -15.28 -16.33 -2.05
C ALA A 23 -15.75 -16.10 -3.48
N THR A 24 -14.93 -15.46 -4.33
CA THR A 24 -15.28 -15.19 -5.73
C THR A 24 -15.57 -16.48 -6.50
N VAL A 25 -14.68 -17.47 -6.42
CA VAL A 25 -14.85 -18.78 -7.08
C VAL A 25 -16.08 -19.51 -6.54
N GLY A 26 -16.28 -19.49 -5.22
CA GLY A 26 -17.46 -20.08 -4.57
C GLY A 26 -18.76 -19.47 -5.07
N VAL A 27 -18.83 -18.13 -5.16
CA VAL A 27 -20.00 -17.41 -5.67
C VAL A 27 -20.27 -17.73 -7.13
N VAL A 28 -19.25 -17.65 -8.00
CA VAL A 28 -19.42 -17.99 -9.42
C VAL A 28 -19.90 -19.44 -9.56
N GLY A 29 -19.25 -20.39 -8.88
CA GLY A 29 -19.63 -21.80 -8.92
C GLY A 29 -21.05 -22.06 -8.43
N LEU A 30 -21.48 -21.46 -7.31
CA LEU A 30 -22.84 -21.59 -6.78
C LEU A 30 -23.89 -20.99 -7.72
N VAL A 31 -23.62 -19.79 -8.25
CA VAL A 31 -24.50 -19.11 -9.21
C VAL A 31 -24.68 -19.95 -10.48
N THR A 32 -23.60 -20.50 -11.03
CA THR A 32 -23.65 -21.38 -12.19
C THR A 32 -24.36 -22.70 -11.88
N LYS A 33 -24.07 -23.32 -10.73
CA LYS A 33 -24.65 -24.61 -10.34
C LYS A 33 -26.17 -24.56 -10.16
N PHE A 34 -26.66 -23.50 -9.50
CA PHE A 34 -28.09 -23.34 -9.25
C PHE A 34 -28.83 -22.56 -10.34
N ASN A 35 -28.14 -22.23 -11.45
CA ASN A 35 -28.69 -21.43 -12.54
C ASN A 35 -29.37 -20.14 -12.07
N LEU A 36 -28.77 -19.46 -11.08
CA LEU A 36 -29.35 -18.24 -10.49
C LEU A 36 -29.37 -17.07 -11.48
N ILE A 37 -28.50 -17.10 -12.48
CA ILE A 37 -28.37 -16.10 -13.53
C ILE A 37 -28.32 -16.83 -14.87
N GLN A 38 -29.09 -16.33 -15.83
CA GLN A 38 -29.12 -16.86 -17.20
C GLN A 38 -28.08 -16.17 -18.09
N GLY A 39 -27.63 -16.85 -19.15
CA GLY A 39 -26.73 -16.24 -20.14
C GLY A 39 -25.29 -16.04 -19.68
N LEU A 40 -24.84 -16.80 -18.68
CA LEU A 40 -23.43 -16.80 -18.26
C LEU A 40 -22.53 -17.42 -19.34
N PRO A 41 -21.25 -17.02 -19.42
CA PRO A 41 -20.26 -17.67 -20.28
C PRO A 41 -20.23 -19.19 -20.04
N PRO A 42 -20.25 -20.02 -21.10
CA PRO A 42 -20.19 -21.48 -20.98
C PRO A 42 -18.98 -21.97 -20.18
N GLU A 43 -17.88 -21.22 -20.21
CA GLU A 43 -16.63 -21.52 -19.52
C GLU A 43 -16.79 -21.53 -17.98
N PHE A 44 -17.77 -20.81 -17.42
CA PHE A 44 -18.09 -20.89 -15.98
C PHE A 44 -18.62 -22.25 -15.55
N GLN A 45 -19.08 -23.11 -16.49
CA GLN A 45 -19.45 -24.48 -16.17
C GLN A 45 -18.28 -25.30 -15.61
N ALA A 46 -17.03 -24.90 -15.88
CA ALA A 46 -15.86 -25.49 -15.23
C ALA A 46 -15.89 -25.35 -13.70
N LEU A 47 -16.56 -24.32 -13.17
CA LEU A 47 -16.73 -24.07 -11.74
C LEU A 47 -18.00 -24.72 -11.16
N ASN A 48 -18.86 -25.28 -12.01
CA ASN A 48 -20.02 -26.08 -11.60
C ASN A 48 -19.60 -27.52 -11.22
N ASN A 49 -18.76 -27.62 -10.19
CA ASN A 49 -18.28 -28.90 -9.67
C ASN A 49 -18.33 -28.87 -8.14
N ASN A 50 -18.96 -29.88 -7.54
CA ASN A 50 -19.14 -29.97 -6.09
C ASN A 50 -17.82 -29.89 -5.32
N LEU A 51 -16.76 -30.53 -5.81
CA LEU A 51 -15.46 -30.50 -5.17
C LEU A 51 -14.84 -29.11 -5.24
N ILE A 52 -14.88 -28.45 -6.41
CA ILE A 52 -14.34 -27.09 -6.58
C ILE A 52 -15.06 -26.10 -5.66
N ILE A 53 -16.39 -26.13 -5.64
CA ILE A 53 -17.21 -25.26 -4.78
C ILE A 53 -16.91 -25.55 -3.30
N THR A 54 -16.84 -26.82 -2.91
CA THR A 54 -16.56 -27.20 -1.51
C THR A 54 -15.18 -26.72 -1.08
N VAL A 55 -14.14 -26.94 -1.90
CA VAL A 55 -12.78 -26.49 -1.62
C VAL A 55 -12.73 -24.96 -1.56
N ALA A 56 -13.41 -24.25 -2.46
CA ALA A 56 -13.48 -22.79 -2.42
C ALA A 56 -14.15 -22.29 -1.14
N ILE A 57 -15.25 -22.89 -0.68
CA ILE A 57 -15.92 -22.52 0.57
C ILE A 57 -15.02 -22.81 1.79
N ILE A 58 -14.32 -23.93 1.82
CA ILE A 58 -13.38 -24.26 2.90
C ILE A 58 -12.23 -23.27 2.94
N LEU A 59 -11.60 -22.99 1.80
CA LEU A 59 -10.48 -22.04 1.72
C LEU A 59 -10.93 -20.61 2.04
N TYR A 60 -12.16 -20.23 1.66
CA TYR A 60 -12.79 -18.99 2.12
C TYR A 60 -12.93 -18.95 3.65
N ALA A 61 -13.42 -20.03 4.27
CA ALA A 61 -13.52 -20.10 5.72
C ALA A 61 -12.13 -20.02 6.40
N CYS A 62 -11.11 -20.65 5.82
CA CYS A 62 -9.73 -20.51 6.28
C CYS A 62 -9.24 -19.07 6.17
N GLU A 63 -9.46 -18.38 5.05
CA GLU A 63 -9.10 -16.96 4.88
C GLU A 63 -9.86 -16.08 5.89
N PHE A 64 -11.15 -16.31 6.08
CA PHE A 64 -11.96 -15.58 7.06
C PHE A 64 -11.43 -15.73 8.49
N LEU A 65 -10.95 -16.91 8.87
CA LEU A 65 -10.32 -17.14 10.17
C LEU A 65 -8.91 -16.55 10.23
N ALA A 66 -8.15 -16.66 9.14
CA ALA A 66 -6.79 -16.12 9.02
C ALA A 66 -6.77 -14.61 9.28
N ASP A 67 -7.74 -13.90 8.74
CA ASP A 67 -7.91 -12.45 8.87
C ASP A 67 -8.08 -11.97 10.31
N LYS A 68 -8.43 -12.87 11.24
CA LYS A 68 -8.65 -12.54 12.65
C LYS A 68 -7.42 -12.76 13.52
N ILE A 69 -6.37 -13.37 12.98
CA ILE A 69 -5.14 -13.70 13.72
C ILE A 69 -4.01 -12.76 13.24
N PRO A 70 -3.58 -11.79 14.08
CA PRO A 70 -2.51 -10.86 13.71
C PRO A 70 -1.22 -11.59 13.32
N GLY A 71 -0.63 -11.21 12.19
CA GLY A 71 0.59 -11.80 11.64
C GLY A 71 0.33 -13.01 10.74
N PHE A 72 -0.68 -13.84 11.07
CA PHE A 72 -1.10 -14.91 10.18
C PHE A 72 -1.81 -14.36 8.94
N ASP A 73 -2.60 -13.30 9.10
CA ASP A 73 -3.17 -12.49 8.00
C ASP A 73 -2.11 -12.06 6.97
N THR A 74 -0.96 -11.59 7.46
CA THR A 74 0.14 -11.09 6.64
C THR A 74 0.84 -12.23 5.90
N ALA A 75 1.05 -13.37 6.57
CA ALA A 75 1.62 -14.56 5.94
C ALA A 75 0.68 -15.14 4.88
N TRP A 76 -0.63 -15.16 5.16
CA TRP A 76 -1.65 -15.57 4.21
C TRP A 76 -1.67 -14.67 2.97
N ASP A 77 -1.71 -13.35 3.15
CA ASP A 77 -1.71 -12.40 2.04
C ASP A 77 -0.41 -12.49 1.22
N ALA A 78 0.75 -12.77 1.83
CA ALA A 78 2.01 -12.95 1.12
C ALA A 78 2.00 -14.14 0.15
N ILE A 79 1.43 -15.28 0.56
CA ILE A 79 1.24 -16.44 -0.34
C ILE A 79 0.29 -16.05 -1.50
N HIS A 80 -0.75 -15.29 -1.16
CA HIS A 80 -1.80 -14.88 -2.10
C HIS A 80 -1.40 -13.78 -3.08
N THR A 81 -0.25 -13.13 -2.86
CA THR A 81 0.36 -12.22 -3.84
C THR A 81 0.65 -12.90 -5.18
N VAL A 82 0.82 -14.23 -5.19
CA VAL A 82 0.94 -15.01 -6.43
C VAL A 82 -0.40 -15.62 -6.82
N ILE A 83 -1.08 -16.28 -5.88
CA ILE A 83 -2.29 -17.07 -6.18
C ILE A 83 -3.44 -16.20 -6.73
N ARG A 84 -3.71 -15.03 -6.12
CA ARG A 84 -4.87 -14.21 -6.50
C ARG A 84 -4.73 -13.57 -7.88
N PRO A 85 -3.57 -12.99 -8.28
CA PRO A 85 -3.40 -12.52 -9.65
C PRO A 85 -3.66 -13.60 -10.70
N PHE A 86 -3.17 -14.83 -10.49
CA PHE A 86 -3.48 -15.94 -11.38
C PHE A 86 -4.97 -16.29 -11.38
N GLY A 87 -5.60 -16.37 -10.21
CA GLY A 87 -7.04 -16.65 -10.11
C GLY A 87 -7.92 -15.62 -10.82
N GLY A 88 -7.62 -14.32 -10.65
CA GLY A 88 -8.33 -13.25 -11.34
C GLY A 88 -8.12 -13.28 -12.86
N ALA A 89 -6.90 -13.60 -13.30
CA ALA A 89 -6.60 -13.76 -14.72
C ALA A 89 -7.38 -14.92 -15.36
N LEU A 90 -7.53 -16.04 -14.65
CA LEU A 90 -8.32 -17.19 -15.10
C LEU A 90 -9.82 -16.87 -15.14
N LEU A 91 -10.35 -16.16 -14.15
CA LEU A 91 -11.75 -15.69 -14.17
C LEU A 91 -12.01 -14.72 -15.33
N ALA A 92 -11.04 -13.86 -15.66
CA ALA A 92 -11.11 -12.98 -16.81
C ALA A 92 -11.14 -13.76 -18.14
N LEU A 93 -10.30 -14.79 -18.28
CA LEU A 93 -10.33 -15.69 -19.44
C LEU A 93 -11.69 -16.41 -19.59
N MET A 94 -12.22 -16.95 -18.50
CA MET A 94 -13.53 -17.58 -18.52
C MET A 94 -14.65 -16.59 -18.89
N THR A 95 -14.48 -15.30 -18.58
CA THR A 95 -15.47 -14.27 -18.92
C THR A 95 -15.46 -13.90 -20.41
N VAL A 96 -14.28 -13.84 -21.02
CA VAL A 96 -14.17 -13.54 -22.47
C VAL A 96 -14.57 -14.74 -23.33
N GLY A 97 -14.37 -15.96 -22.80
CA GLY A 97 -14.72 -17.22 -23.44
C GLY A 97 -13.89 -17.48 -24.70
N LYS A 98 -14.49 -18.13 -25.70
CA LYS A 98 -13.86 -18.35 -27.02
C LYS A 98 -13.62 -17.02 -27.75
N ALA A 99 -12.44 -16.45 -27.56
CA ALA A 99 -11.99 -15.20 -28.19
C ALA A 99 -10.84 -15.46 -29.16
N SER A 100 -10.36 -14.43 -29.84
CA SER A 100 -9.08 -14.55 -30.56
C SER A 100 -7.93 -14.73 -29.55
N PRO A 101 -6.83 -15.41 -29.93
CA PRO A 101 -5.68 -15.57 -29.03
C PRO A 101 -5.16 -14.25 -28.44
N GLY A 102 -5.21 -13.16 -29.22
CA GLY A 102 -4.84 -11.83 -28.73
C GLY A 102 -5.79 -11.28 -27.67
N ALA A 103 -7.10 -11.52 -27.80
CA ALA A 103 -8.09 -11.08 -26.82
C ALA A 103 -7.99 -11.89 -25.51
N GLU A 104 -7.67 -13.18 -25.58
CA GLU A 104 -7.40 -14.03 -24.40
C GLU A 104 -6.18 -13.52 -23.63
N VAL A 105 -5.07 -13.23 -24.32
CA VAL A 105 -3.87 -12.66 -23.67
C VAL A 105 -4.20 -11.32 -23.00
N LEU A 106 -4.94 -10.45 -23.67
CA LEU A 106 -5.36 -9.16 -23.08
C LEU A 106 -6.27 -9.38 -21.86
N ALA A 107 -7.25 -10.27 -21.94
CA ALA A 107 -8.13 -10.59 -20.82
C ALA A 107 -7.35 -11.11 -19.61
N PHE A 108 -6.40 -12.02 -19.83
CA PHE A 108 -5.52 -12.53 -18.79
C PHE A 108 -4.70 -11.41 -18.14
N MET A 109 -4.04 -10.57 -18.94
CA MET A 109 -3.22 -9.46 -18.42
C MET A 109 -4.06 -8.43 -17.65
N ILE A 110 -5.23 -8.08 -18.16
CA ILE A 110 -6.15 -7.15 -17.51
C ILE A 110 -6.65 -7.75 -16.19
N GLY A 111 -7.07 -9.02 -16.19
CA GLY A 111 -7.54 -9.71 -14.99
C GLY A 111 -6.46 -9.83 -13.92
N ALA A 112 -5.25 -10.25 -14.30
CA ALA A 112 -4.10 -10.31 -13.41
C ALA A 112 -3.78 -8.93 -12.80
N THR A 113 -3.76 -7.88 -13.62
CA THR A 113 -3.48 -6.51 -13.17
C THR A 113 -4.54 -6.02 -12.20
N MET A 114 -5.81 -6.27 -12.51
CA MET A 114 -6.93 -5.84 -11.67
C MET A 114 -6.94 -6.55 -10.31
N ALA A 115 -6.76 -7.86 -10.30
CA ALA A 115 -6.64 -8.65 -9.07
C ALA A 115 -5.41 -8.26 -8.25
N THR A 116 -4.27 -7.98 -8.90
CA THR A 116 -3.07 -7.49 -8.23
C THR A 116 -3.33 -6.13 -7.58
N GLY A 117 -3.99 -5.21 -8.30
CA GLY A 117 -4.29 -3.87 -7.79
C GLY A 117 -5.14 -3.88 -6.53
N SER A 118 -6.23 -4.65 -6.52
CA SER A 118 -7.10 -4.79 -5.33
C SER A 118 -6.42 -5.55 -4.19
N HIS A 119 -5.63 -6.58 -4.49
CA HIS A 119 -4.85 -7.30 -3.48
C HIS A 119 -3.79 -6.41 -2.80
N LEU A 120 -3.05 -5.62 -3.58
CA LEU A 120 -2.05 -4.69 -3.04
C LEU A 120 -2.71 -3.56 -2.22
N ALA A 121 -3.89 -3.11 -2.61
CA ALA A 121 -4.66 -2.17 -1.81
C ALA A 121 -5.06 -2.78 -0.46
N LYS A 122 -5.70 -3.97 -0.44
CA LYS A 122 -6.08 -4.71 0.78
C LYS A 122 -4.88 -4.89 1.72
N SER A 123 -3.81 -5.49 1.20
CA SER A 123 -2.60 -5.80 1.98
C SER A 123 -1.92 -4.52 2.49
N GLY A 124 -1.86 -3.47 1.68
CA GLY A 124 -1.29 -2.17 2.07
C GLY A 124 -2.10 -1.47 3.17
N PHE A 125 -3.43 -1.56 3.14
CA PHE A 125 -4.29 -1.04 4.20
C PHE A 125 -4.10 -1.82 5.51
N ARG A 126 -3.95 -3.15 5.45
CA ARG A 126 -3.69 -3.98 6.64
C ARG A 126 -2.40 -3.62 7.34
N VAL A 127 -1.32 -3.34 6.59
CA VAL A 127 -0.06 -2.87 7.17
C VAL A 127 -0.25 -1.59 7.98
N LEU A 128 -1.12 -0.69 7.54
CA LEU A 128 -1.42 0.55 8.28
C LEU A 128 -2.30 0.30 9.50
N ILE A 129 -3.36 -0.49 9.36
CA ILE A 129 -4.31 -0.75 10.43
C ILE A 129 -3.67 -1.58 11.56
N ASN A 130 -2.83 -2.57 11.22
CA ASN A 130 -2.13 -3.41 12.18
C ASN A 130 -1.08 -2.64 13.01
N THR A 131 -0.77 -1.37 12.68
CA THR A 131 0.05 -0.51 13.56
C THR A 131 -0.67 -0.10 14.85
N SER A 132 -2.00 -0.22 14.90
CA SER A 132 -2.83 0.01 16.09
C SER A 132 -3.96 -1.02 16.11
N PRO A 133 -3.74 -2.23 16.66
CA PRO A 133 -4.72 -3.29 16.62
C PRO A 133 -5.94 -2.94 17.49
N GLU A 134 -7.03 -2.53 16.84
CA GLU A 134 -8.36 -2.47 17.44
C GLU A 134 -9.16 -3.70 16.96
N PRO A 135 -9.27 -4.77 17.76
CA PRO A 135 -9.78 -6.07 17.31
C PRO A 135 -11.18 -5.99 16.68
N PHE A 136 -12.03 -5.12 17.23
CA PHE A 136 -13.40 -4.94 16.75
C PHE A 136 -13.44 -4.25 15.38
N SER A 137 -12.68 -3.15 15.22
CA SER A 137 -12.58 -2.40 13.96
C SER A 137 -12.06 -3.28 12.82
N ASN A 138 -11.06 -4.12 13.09
CA ASN A 138 -10.49 -5.05 12.11
C ASN A 138 -11.50 -6.11 11.65
N MET A 139 -12.26 -6.66 12.60
CA MET A 139 -13.28 -7.65 12.29
C MET A 139 -14.41 -7.08 11.44
N VAL A 140 -14.88 -5.87 11.76
CA VAL A 140 -15.93 -5.19 10.99
C VAL A 140 -15.44 -4.91 9.56
N VAL A 141 -14.20 -4.46 9.39
CA VAL A 141 -13.61 -4.21 8.07
C VAL A 141 -13.53 -5.51 7.27
N SER A 142 -13.01 -6.60 7.85
CA SER A 142 -12.91 -7.91 7.18
C SER A 142 -14.28 -8.45 6.76
N VAL A 143 -15.30 -8.37 7.62
CA VAL A 143 -16.68 -8.80 7.26
C VAL A 143 -17.26 -7.94 6.14
N ALA A 144 -17.04 -6.63 6.18
CA ALA A 144 -17.49 -5.73 5.11
C ALA A 144 -16.79 -6.02 3.78
N GLU A 145 -15.49 -6.35 3.81
CA GLU A 145 -14.74 -6.79 2.63
C GLU A 145 -15.36 -8.05 2.01
N ASP A 146 -15.65 -9.07 2.82
CA ASP A 146 -16.23 -10.32 2.32
C ASP A 146 -17.65 -10.14 1.76
N MET A 147 -18.49 -9.36 2.44
CA MET A 147 -19.81 -9.00 1.91
C MET A 147 -19.70 -8.23 0.59
N GLY A 148 -18.72 -7.31 0.50
CA GLY A 148 -18.40 -6.58 -0.72
C GLY A 148 -17.95 -7.51 -1.86
N VAL A 149 -17.12 -8.50 -1.56
CA VAL A 149 -16.68 -9.53 -2.54
C VAL A 149 -17.87 -10.33 -3.04
N VAL A 150 -18.68 -10.89 -2.15
CA VAL A 150 -19.85 -11.69 -2.54
C VAL A 150 -20.84 -10.87 -3.36
N GLY A 151 -21.15 -9.65 -2.90
CA GLY A 151 -22.07 -8.75 -3.57
C GLY A 151 -21.58 -8.30 -4.95
N LEU A 152 -20.33 -7.85 -5.05
CA LEU A 152 -19.77 -7.39 -6.33
C LEU A 152 -19.52 -8.56 -7.29
N ALA A 153 -19.13 -9.75 -6.81
CA ALA A 153 -19.04 -10.95 -7.66
C ALA A 153 -20.40 -11.31 -8.28
N TYR A 154 -21.46 -11.30 -7.46
CA TYR A 154 -22.82 -11.53 -7.94
C TYR A 154 -23.27 -10.46 -8.93
N LEU A 155 -23.05 -9.17 -8.62
CA LEU A 155 -23.36 -8.05 -9.52
C LEU A 155 -22.58 -8.12 -10.82
N SER A 156 -21.32 -8.56 -10.81
CA SER A 156 -20.53 -8.75 -12.02
C SER A 156 -21.15 -9.73 -13.00
N MET A 157 -21.94 -10.69 -12.51
CA MET A 157 -22.67 -11.64 -13.34
C MET A 157 -24.08 -11.16 -13.66
N ALA A 158 -24.80 -10.60 -12.69
CA ALA A 158 -26.23 -10.24 -12.82
C ALA A 158 -26.44 -8.88 -13.51
N HIS A 159 -25.60 -7.90 -13.19
CA HIS A 159 -25.70 -6.52 -13.66
C HIS A 159 -24.32 -5.97 -14.05
N PRO A 160 -23.71 -6.48 -15.14
CA PRO A 160 -22.31 -6.21 -15.43
C PRO A 160 -21.98 -4.73 -15.64
N VAL A 161 -22.92 -3.94 -16.16
CA VAL A 161 -22.73 -2.48 -16.34
C VAL A 161 -22.63 -1.76 -14.98
N LEU A 162 -23.46 -2.15 -14.01
CA LEU A 162 -23.38 -1.59 -12.66
C LEU A 162 -22.08 -2.01 -11.98
N ALA A 163 -21.68 -3.28 -12.13
CA ALA A 163 -20.42 -3.78 -11.63
C ALA A 163 -19.21 -3.06 -12.25
N LEU A 164 -19.27 -2.73 -13.54
CA LEU A 164 -18.25 -1.93 -14.21
C LEU A 164 -18.09 -0.56 -13.56
N ILE A 165 -19.19 0.16 -13.35
CA ILE A 165 -19.17 1.49 -12.72
C ILE A 165 -18.56 1.41 -11.32
N ILE A 166 -19.02 0.46 -10.50
CA ILE A 166 -18.50 0.25 -9.14
C ILE A 166 -17.00 -0.06 -9.19
N THR A 167 -16.59 -1.00 -10.04
CA THR A 167 -15.18 -1.43 -10.15
C THR A 167 -14.28 -0.30 -10.61
N VAL A 168 -14.73 0.53 -11.57
CA VAL A 168 -13.98 1.71 -12.01
C VAL A 168 -13.82 2.73 -10.89
N ILE A 169 -14.88 3.02 -10.14
CA ILE A 169 -14.81 3.92 -8.98
C ILE A 169 -13.81 3.40 -7.95
N LEU A 170 -13.91 2.12 -7.58
CA LEU A 170 -12.99 1.49 -6.63
C LEU A 170 -11.55 1.50 -7.14
N THR A 171 -11.33 1.26 -8.43
CA THR A 171 -10.00 1.31 -9.06
C THR A 171 -9.42 2.72 -9.02
N ILE A 172 -10.22 3.76 -9.29
CA ILE A 172 -9.78 5.16 -9.17
C ILE A 172 -9.37 5.48 -7.72
N ILE A 173 -10.16 5.03 -6.74
CA ILE A 173 -9.82 5.18 -5.32
C ILE A 173 -8.48 4.51 -5.01
N ILE A 174 -8.26 3.28 -5.49
CA ILE A 174 -6.98 2.58 -5.34
C ILE A 174 -5.85 3.38 -5.99
N ILE A 175 -5.99 3.86 -7.23
CA ILE A 175 -4.95 4.63 -7.93
C ILE A 175 -4.57 5.90 -7.14
N ILE A 176 -5.54 6.58 -6.51
CA ILE A 176 -5.30 7.76 -5.69
C ILE A 176 -4.58 7.41 -4.38
N VAL A 177 -4.96 6.30 -3.75
CA VAL A 177 -4.46 5.88 -2.44
C VAL A 177 -3.13 5.11 -2.52
N LEU A 178 -2.87 4.39 -3.60
CA LEU A 178 -1.70 3.51 -3.74
C LEU A 178 -0.36 4.26 -3.60
N PRO A 179 -0.15 5.47 -4.17
CA PRO A 179 1.06 6.23 -3.94
C PRO A 179 1.25 6.63 -2.47
N PHE A 180 0.16 6.79 -1.72
CA PHE A 180 0.20 7.05 -0.28
C PHE A 180 0.61 5.79 0.50
N LEU A 181 0.00 4.64 0.21
CA LEU A 181 0.37 3.34 0.81
C LEU A 181 1.83 2.99 0.54
N TRP A 182 2.27 3.15 -0.71
CA TRP A 182 3.64 2.87 -1.13
C TRP A 182 4.68 3.65 -0.32
N ARG A 183 4.44 4.95 -0.10
CA ARG A 183 5.32 5.79 0.71
C ARG A 183 5.33 5.37 2.18
N ALA A 184 4.18 4.94 2.71
CA ALA A 184 4.06 4.42 4.07
C ALA A 184 4.88 3.13 4.26
N ILE A 185 4.76 2.19 3.33
CA ILE A 185 5.47 0.91 3.37
C ILE A 185 6.97 1.14 3.27
N LEU A 186 7.42 1.95 2.30
CA LEU A 186 8.86 2.29 2.16
C LEU A 186 9.41 2.98 3.41
N MET A 187 8.61 3.82 4.06
CA MET A 187 8.96 4.41 5.34
C MET A 187 9.11 3.32 6.41
N LEU A 188 8.11 2.47 6.64
CA LEU A 188 8.19 1.41 7.67
C LEU A 188 9.38 0.47 7.46
N LEU A 189 9.59 0.00 6.22
CA LEU A 189 10.72 -0.85 5.87
C LEU A 189 12.07 -0.17 6.15
N SER A 190 12.18 1.12 5.83
CA SER A 190 13.41 1.87 6.14
C SER A 190 13.64 2.03 7.64
N GLY A 191 12.58 2.20 8.43
CA GLY A 191 12.67 2.27 9.89
C GLY A 191 13.15 0.96 10.49
N LEU A 192 12.60 -0.17 10.01
CA LEU A 192 13.02 -1.51 10.40
C LEU A 192 14.48 -1.77 10.01
N TRP A 193 14.87 -1.40 8.79
CA TRP A 193 16.26 -1.52 8.33
C TRP A 193 17.25 -0.72 9.19
N HIS A 194 16.91 0.53 9.54
CA HIS A 194 17.72 1.35 10.42
C HIS A 194 17.78 0.79 11.85
N ARG A 195 16.68 0.19 12.33
CA ARG A 195 16.66 -0.50 13.62
C ARG A 195 17.60 -1.70 13.62
N LEU A 196 17.55 -2.56 12.60
CA LEU A 196 18.44 -3.71 12.47
C LEU A 196 19.91 -3.30 12.43
N LYS A 197 20.26 -2.29 11.61
CA LYS A 197 21.62 -1.73 11.57
C LYS A 197 22.09 -1.18 12.91
N SER A 198 21.20 -0.52 13.66
CA SER A 198 21.58 0.00 14.98
C SER A 198 21.89 -1.10 15.99
N VAL A 199 21.27 -2.28 15.86
CA VAL A 199 21.58 -3.45 16.70
C VAL A 199 22.90 -4.10 16.29
N SER A 200 23.27 -4.06 15.02
CA SER A 200 24.55 -4.60 14.53
C SER A 200 25.76 -3.71 14.84
N GLY A 201 25.63 -2.73 15.75
CA GLY A 201 26.73 -1.85 16.18
C GLY A 201 27.12 -0.74 15.20
N SER A 202 26.35 -0.50 14.13
CA SER A 202 26.68 0.60 13.20
C SER A 202 26.46 1.96 13.87
N SER A 203 27.51 2.80 13.92
CA SER A 203 27.40 4.15 14.50
C SER A 203 26.50 5.06 13.65
N ALA A 204 25.58 5.76 14.32
CA ALA A 204 24.69 6.73 13.67
C ALA A 204 25.47 7.87 13.01
N GLU A 205 26.61 8.27 13.57
CA GLU A 205 27.48 9.31 13.01
C GLU A 205 28.09 8.89 11.67
N GLN A 206 28.60 7.66 11.57
CA GLN A 206 29.12 7.12 10.30
C GLN A 206 28.02 7.06 9.24
N GLY A 207 26.81 6.68 9.66
CA GLY A 207 25.61 6.73 8.82
C GLY A 207 25.32 8.14 8.30
N ALA A 208 25.31 9.13 9.19
CA ALA A 208 25.06 10.53 8.85
C ALA A 208 26.12 11.08 7.87
N LYS A 209 27.41 10.80 8.11
CA LYS A 209 28.51 11.16 7.20
C LYS A 209 28.34 10.53 5.81
N SER A 210 28.00 9.24 5.74
CA SER A 210 27.77 8.55 4.46
C SER A 210 26.60 9.16 3.67
N ILE A 211 25.56 9.62 4.38
CA ILE A 211 24.42 10.29 3.77
C ILE A 211 24.83 11.68 3.29
N ALA A 212 25.57 12.45 4.09
CA ALA A 212 26.11 13.76 3.72
C ALA A 212 26.90 13.69 2.40
N ILE A 213 27.82 12.72 2.27
CA ILE A 213 28.58 12.48 1.03
C ILE A 213 27.65 12.19 -0.15
N LYS A 214 26.63 11.33 0.05
CA LYS A 214 25.68 10.97 -1.00
C LYS A 214 24.84 12.15 -1.49
N ILE A 215 24.58 13.12 -0.62
CA ILE A 215 23.76 14.29 -0.95
C ILE A 215 24.59 15.51 -1.33
N ALA A 216 25.91 15.53 -1.07
CA ALA A 216 26.81 16.63 -1.41
C ALA A 216 26.71 17.02 -2.90
N SER A 217 26.64 16.03 -3.80
CA SER A 217 26.48 16.28 -5.24
C SER A 217 25.13 16.91 -5.62
N GLN A 218 24.12 16.85 -4.75
CA GLN A 218 22.80 17.50 -4.95
C GLN A 218 22.77 18.89 -4.33
N ILE A 219 23.67 19.13 -3.38
CA ILE A 219 23.79 20.38 -2.63
C ILE A 219 24.71 21.38 -3.33
N GLY A 220 25.67 20.94 -4.13
CA GLY A 220 26.66 21.81 -4.80
C GLY A 220 26.09 23.04 -5.50
N ASP A 221 24.86 22.95 -6.03
CA ASP A 221 24.19 24.05 -6.73
C ASP A 221 23.29 24.93 -5.81
N THR A 222 23.16 24.58 -4.53
CA THR A 222 22.19 25.18 -3.59
C THR A 222 22.81 26.08 -2.51
N GLY A 223 24.15 26.12 -2.39
CA GLY A 223 24.87 26.96 -1.44
C GLY A 223 24.80 26.51 0.03
N ILE A 224 24.32 25.30 0.31
CA ILE A 224 24.28 24.74 1.68
C ILE A 224 25.67 24.18 2.02
N SER A 225 26.28 24.63 3.12
CA SER A 225 27.54 24.07 3.61
C SER A 225 27.29 22.77 4.38
N LEU A 226 28.13 21.76 4.16
CA LEU A 226 28.06 20.47 4.85
C LEU A 226 29.13 20.28 5.93
N ASP A 227 30.13 21.16 6.01
CA ASP A 227 31.36 20.95 6.80
C ASP A 227 31.09 20.82 8.31
N ASN A 228 30.14 21.61 8.84
CA ASN A 228 29.65 21.54 10.22
C ASN A 228 28.15 21.26 10.25
N SER A 229 27.70 20.24 9.51
CA SER A 229 26.28 19.90 9.45
C SER A 229 25.98 18.48 9.89
N VAL A 230 24.84 18.29 10.56
CA VAL A 230 24.28 16.96 10.82
C VAL A 230 23.21 16.67 9.78
N VAL A 231 23.41 15.57 9.03
CA VAL A 231 22.50 15.13 7.99
C VAL A 231 21.85 13.81 8.40
N VAL A 232 20.53 13.81 8.53
CA VAL A 232 19.77 12.62 8.91
C VAL A 232 18.62 12.34 7.94
N PRO A 233 18.27 11.07 7.69
CA PRO A 233 17.09 10.74 6.89
C PRO A 233 15.82 11.11 7.66
N ALA A 234 14.87 11.74 6.97
CA ALA A 234 13.62 12.19 7.57
C ALA A 234 12.42 11.95 6.64
N TRP A 235 11.25 11.73 7.23
CA TRP A 235 9.98 11.66 6.50
C TRP A 235 9.01 12.70 7.03
N VAL A 236 8.27 13.32 6.11
CA VAL A 236 7.29 14.35 6.45
C VAL A 236 6.05 13.73 7.08
N ILE A 237 5.64 14.16 8.28
CA ILE A 237 4.27 13.95 8.77
C ILE A 237 3.38 15.09 8.28
N LYS A 238 3.78 16.34 8.54
CA LYS A 238 3.07 17.56 8.13
C LYS A 238 4.09 18.68 7.91
N MET A 239 4.16 19.17 6.68
CA MET A 239 5.00 20.29 6.29
C MET A 239 4.42 20.97 5.06
N ARG A 240 4.42 22.31 5.03
CA ARG A 240 3.77 23.08 3.96
C ARG A 240 4.37 22.73 2.60
N GLY A 241 3.52 22.38 1.65
CA GLY A 241 3.98 22.04 0.30
C GLY A 241 4.69 20.69 0.21
N PHE A 242 4.62 19.78 1.19
CA PHE A 242 5.15 18.42 1.07
C PHE A 242 4.06 17.38 1.33
N LYS A 243 4.17 16.23 0.67
CA LYS A 243 3.19 15.15 0.87
C LYS A 243 3.55 14.35 2.12
N ARG A 244 2.54 13.79 2.81
CA ARG A 244 2.75 12.89 3.96
C ARG A 244 3.63 11.69 3.57
N TRP A 245 4.53 11.32 4.47
CA TRP A 245 5.60 10.31 4.33
C TRP A 245 6.51 10.51 3.13
N GLN A 246 6.63 11.75 2.63
CA GLN A 246 7.65 12.07 1.64
C GLN A 246 9.03 11.95 2.28
N LYS A 247 9.88 11.10 1.70
CA LYS A 247 11.25 10.88 2.13
C LYS A 247 12.14 12.06 1.72
N GLY A 248 12.95 12.51 2.66
CA GLY A 248 14.00 13.49 2.44
C GLY A 248 15.14 13.35 3.46
N TYR A 249 15.94 14.38 3.53
CA TYR A 249 17.04 14.53 4.46
C TYR A 249 16.86 15.83 5.21
N LEU A 250 16.92 15.77 6.54
CA LEU A 250 17.02 16.95 7.37
C LEU A 250 18.51 17.27 7.51
N VAL A 251 18.90 18.46 7.05
CA VAL A 251 20.26 18.99 7.18
C VAL A 251 20.21 20.10 8.22
N CYS A 252 20.97 19.93 9.28
CA CYS A 252 21.07 20.86 10.38
C CYS A 252 22.44 21.52 10.32
N ASP A 253 22.47 22.79 9.96
CA ASP A 253 23.64 23.66 10.07
C ASP A 253 23.53 24.51 11.35
N ASP A 254 24.59 25.25 11.69
CA ASP A 254 24.63 26.15 12.84
C ASP A 254 23.55 27.25 12.76
N LYS A 255 23.27 27.74 11.55
CA LYS A 255 22.36 28.89 11.33
C LYS A 255 20.96 28.50 10.87
N ASN A 256 20.85 27.44 10.07
CA ASN A 256 19.62 27.09 9.37
C ASN A 256 19.34 25.59 9.42
N LEU A 257 18.06 25.25 9.33
CA LEU A 257 17.57 23.90 9.10
C LEU A 257 17.07 23.79 7.67
N TYR A 258 17.44 22.73 6.96
CA TYR A 258 17.01 22.46 5.60
C TYR A 258 16.32 21.12 5.51
N PHE A 259 15.19 21.06 4.82
CA PHE A 259 14.62 19.79 4.36
C PHE A 259 14.87 19.61 2.88
N MET A 260 15.66 18.58 2.55
CA MET A 260 15.96 18.23 1.18
C MET A 260 15.18 16.98 0.75
N PRO A 261 14.22 17.09 -0.18
CA PRO A 261 13.48 15.94 -0.67
C PRO A 261 14.39 14.96 -1.41
N SER A 262 14.16 13.66 -1.25
CA SER A 262 14.86 12.66 -2.05
C SER A 262 14.47 12.74 -3.53
N ARG A 263 15.43 12.47 -4.43
CA ARG A 263 15.41 12.64 -5.90
C ARG A 263 14.11 12.35 -6.67
N MET A 264 13.19 11.56 -6.10
CA MET A 264 12.03 11.04 -6.82
C MET A 264 11.05 12.12 -7.30
N PHE A 265 11.03 13.30 -6.66
CA PHE A 265 10.18 14.43 -7.06
C PHE A 265 10.88 15.75 -6.71
N LYS A 266 11.67 16.31 -7.65
CA LYS A 266 12.45 17.54 -7.45
C LYS A 266 11.55 18.67 -6.92
N LYS A 267 11.58 18.89 -5.61
CA LYS A 267 11.22 20.15 -4.96
C LYS A 267 12.52 20.81 -4.53
N THR A 268 12.56 22.13 -4.60
CA THR A 268 13.67 22.91 -4.07
C THR A 268 13.80 22.62 -2.56
N PRO A 269 15.02 22.56 -2.01
CA PRO A 269 15.21 22.50 -0.57
C PRO A 269 14.45 23.65 0.09
N VAL A 270 13.75 23.36 1.18
CA VAL A 270 13.12 24.40 2.01
C VAL A 270 14.00 24.62 3.21
N SER A 271 14.23 25.89 3.54
CA SER A 271 15.04 26.30 4.67
C SER A 271 14.24 27.14 5.66
N ILE A 272 14.56 26.99 6.93
CA ILE A 272 14.13 27.89 7.99
C ILE A 272 15.34 28.27 8.84
N PRO A 273 15.39 29.49 9.40
CA PRO A 273 16.36 29.83 10.44
C PRO A 273 16.22 28.85 11.61
N ARG A 274 17.35 28.46 12.20
CA ARG A 274 17.37 27.55 13.35
C ARG A 274 16.55 28.17 14.49
N PRO A 275 15.45 27.55 14.93
CA PRO A 275 14.65 28.08 16.03
C PRO A 275 15.31 27.77 17.37
N ASN A 276 14.92 28.51 18.42
CA ASN A 276 15.35 28.25 19.79
C ASN A 276 15.01 26.82 20.21
N ARG A 277 15.84 26.24 21.09
CA ARG A 277 15.71 24.87 21.61
C ARG A 277 14.30 24.52 22.11
N GLU A 278 13.63 25.45 22.79
CA GLU A 278 12.26 25.26 23.32
C GLU A 278 11.20 25.01 22.24
N ARG A 279 11.48 25.40 21.00
CA ARG A 279 10.58 25.21 19.86
C ARG A 279 10.86 23.93 19.07
N ILE A 280 11.77 23.09 19.56
CA ILE A 280 12.09 21.79 18.99
C ILE A 280 11.70 20.71 19.99
N LEU A 281 10.72 19.88 19.63
CA LEU A 281 10.19 18.82 20.48
C LEU A 281 10.44 17.45 19.86
N PHE A 282 10.93 16.52 20.68
CA PHE A 282 11.15 15.14 20.30
C PHE A 282 10.14 14.21 20.97
N GLY A 283 9.39 13.47 20.16
CA GLY A 283 8.50 12.41 20.61
C GLY A 283 9.14 11.05 20.40
N LYS A 284 9.41 10.30 21.46
CA LYS A 284 10.00 8.95 21.36
C LYS A 284 9.01 7.98 20.73
N GLY A 285 9.51 7.07 19.90
CA GLY A 285 8.73 6.00 19.30
C GLY A 285 9.60 4.78 19.00
N PHE A 286 8.98 3.67 18.62
CA PHE A 286 9.68 2.38 18.50
C PHE A 286 10.71 2.37 17.35
N LEU A 287 10.25 2.59 16.10
CA LEU A 287 11.10 2.69 14.92
C LEU A 287 11.58 4.13 14.64
N PHE A 288 10.71 5.10 14.90
CA PHE A 288 10.92 6.51 14.56
C PHE A 288 10.66 7.38 15.78
N HIS A 289 11.42 8.47 15.90
CA HIS A 289 11.06 9.59 16.78
C HIS A 289 10.36 10.66 15.94
N LYS A 290 9.31 11.26 16.49
CA LYS A 290 8.69 12.47 15.95
C LYS A 290 9.56 13.66 16.30
N VAL A 291 9.77 14.54 15.33
CA VAL A 291 10.52 15.79 15.50
C VAL A 291 9.59 16.91 15.07
N PHE A 292 9.19 17.73 16.03
CA PHE A 292 8.36 18.91 15.80
C PHE A 292 9.23 20.15 15.93
N ILE A 293 9.37 20.90 14.84
CA ILE A 293 10.17 22.12 14.77
C ILE A 293 9.20 23.26 14.49
N ASN A 294 9.11 24.22 15.40
CA ASN A 294 8.26 25.38 15.23
C ASN A 294 9.10 26.64 15.00
N SER A 295 8.99 27.24 13.83
CA SER A 295 9.55 28.55 13.51
C SER A 295 8.43 29.59 13.45
N GLU A 296 8.77 30.88 13.49
CA GLU A 296 7.78 31.96 13.41
C GLU A 296 6.94 31.93 12.13
N ARG A 297 7.50 31.38 11.04
CA ARG A 297 6.86 31.34 9.72
C ARG A 297 6.32 29.97 9.34
N GLU A 298 6.86 28.89 9.90
CA GLU A 298 6.50 27.52 9.53
C GLU A 298 6.66 26.53 10.68
N SER A 299 5.79 25.52 10.71
CA SER A 299 5.91 24.35 11.58
C SER A 299 6.24 23.10 10.77
N TRP A 300 7.30 22.40 11.11
CA TRP A 300 7.67 21.13 10.50
C TRP A 300 7.38 19.98 11.48
N ASN A 301 6.58 19.02 11.04
CA ASN A 301 6.38 17.77 11.75
C ASN A 301 6.97 16.65 10.91
N LEU A 302 8.08 16.09 11.39
CA LEU A 302 8.87 15.08 10.73
C LEU A 302 8.99 13.84 11.61
N ILE A 303 9.44 12.75 11.01
CA ILE A 303 9.91 11.58 11.73
C ILE A 303 11.29 11.20 11.25
N VAL A 304 12.14 10.82 12.20
CA VAL A 304 13.54 10.44 11.98
C VAL A 304 13.75 9.06 12.60
N PRO A 305 14.51 8.16 11.95
CA PRO A 305 14.75 6.84 12.53
C PRO A 305 15.42 6.98 13.90
N ARG A 306 15.00 6.13 14.84
CA ARG A 306 15.35 6.25 16.27
C ARG A 306 16.84 6.36 16.55
N ASN A 307 17.68 5.68 15.76
CA ASN A 307 19.14 5.72 15.90
C ASN A 307 19.74 7.09 15.55
N TYR A 308 19.18 7.79 14.55
CA TYR A 308 19.61 9.14 14.17
C TYR A 308 18.98 10.23 15.04
N ALA A 309 17.83 9.96 15.64
CA ALA A 309 17.13 10.94 16.47
C ALA A 309 17.94 11.37 17.69
N LYS A 310 18.74 10.47 18.30
CA LYS A 310 19.65 10.84 19.40
C LYS A 310 20.75 11.81 18.97
N LEU A 311 21.43 11.50 17.86
CA LEU A 311 22.44 12.37 17.27
C LEU A 311 21.86 13.76 16.92
N LEU A 312 20.63 13.77 16.40
CA LEU A 312 19.92 15.01 16.07
C LEU A 312 19.55 15.81 17.32
N GLU A 313 19.11 15.13 18.39
CA GLU A 313 18.78 15.75 19.67
C GLU A 313 20.05 16.39 20.27
N GLU A 314 21.16 15.64 20.39
CA GLU A 314 22.45 16.15 20.89
C GLU A 314 22.97 17.37 20.11
N TYR A 315 22.72 17.45 18.81
CA TYR A 315 23.14 18.58 17.98
C TYR A 315 22.24 19.81 18.11
N LEU A 316 20.92 19.59 18.26
CA LEU A 316 19.92 20.66 18.24
C LEU A 316 19.61 21.25 19.62
N VAL A 317 19.82 20.45 20.68
CA VAL A 317 19.29 20.65 22.04
C VAL A 317 20.45 20.75 23.02
#